data_AF-A0A0F9Y8Z9-F1
#
_entry.id   AF-A0A0F9Y8Z9-F1
#
_cell.length_a   1.000
_cell.length_b   1.000
_cell.length_c   1.000
_cell.angle_alpha   90.00
_cell.angle_beta   90.00
_cell.angle_gamma   90.00
#
_symmetry.space_group_name_H-M   'P 1'
#
loop_
_entity.id
_entity.type
_entity.pdbx_description
1 polymer ?
#
loop_
_entity_poly.entity_id
_entity_poly.type
_entity_poly.pdbx_seq_one_letter_code
_entity_poly.pdbx_strand_id
1 'polypeptide(L)'
;MERKSTLLSYLFLGSFFLFIKILPENLAPEETVDQEQVLQDQENNQDFLPQEFRDQNLKDNNSQDNFNKKVTALHLQYQKEREKFNILSKKQKEREKNKNNSRTIIPPDPTKKRTEYTDIRNIDLSGLTGNVILTGTSGDKFSVDAAGADVLNLTLKEGSNLNIKNEVVTLRDGDIINIVGKNNTFYISNTFIVEGDLLFDTDSQLTINFITDDAQFVLSESNIIDLESNVEFKFIGQGVVLLKNNATINLKGATANPELYPSFILQDYATLNVDASSTGLIKGVGKVIAQNGGIIDIRGYSNTKHLNFGNSVNDDIELYVRGKAMLRVDGGVTPYRAHPYSTVPPTGNYGSISFGTGKFSLFFRQGGIMYIGPGGWIEFNSNLAVPTDMGHLKKIDFGPDGCFDLQTGGYLSFADNDYSASVELNTIWIADDSVVFGDNGGQVEYVCAAPLCGATYQGFIGTFSPTGFMFKDIVGLTPKEISRKLIT
;
A
#
# COMPACT_ATOMS: atom_id res chain seq x y z
N MET A 1 -64.88 -23.56 -5.00
CA MET A 1 -64.55 -23.25 -6.40
C MET A 1 -63.13 -23.75 -6.63
N GLU A 2 -63.02 -24.94 -7.21
CA GLU A 2 -61.76 -25.62 -7.51
C GLU A 2 -61.08 -24.99 -8.73
N ARG A 3 -59.74 -24.96 -8.75
CA ARG A 3 -58.96 -25.60 -9.82
C ARG A 3 -57.45 -25.63 -9.48
N LYS A 4 -56.93 -26.86 -9.48
CA LYS A 4 -55.51 -27.22 -9.64
C LYS A 4 -55.04 -26.96 -11.07
N SER A 5 -53.71 -26.84 -11.26
CA SER A 5 -52.89 -27.34 -12.40
C SER A 5 -51.71 -26.38 -12.68
N THR A 6 -50.47 -26.73 -13.05
CA THR A 6 -49.59 -27.93 -13.07
C THR A 6 -48.18 -27.42 -13.49
N LEU A 7 -47.12 -28.17 -13.15
CA LEU A 7 -45.71 -28.18 -13.59
C LEU A 7 -45.32 -27.49 -14.93
N LEU A 8 -44.08 -26.97 -15.01
CA LEU A 8 -43.02 -27.56 -15.85
C LEU A 8 -41.59 -27.07 -15.52
N SER A 9 -40.66 -28.01 -15.52
CA SER A 9 -39.22 -27.93 -15.23
C SER A 9 -38.39 -27.76 -16.52
N TYR A 10 -37.20 -27.14 -16.45
CA TYR A 10 -36.14 -27.38 -17.42
C TYR A 10 -34.77 -27.51 -16.74
N LEU A 11 -34.20 -28.71 -16.86
CA LEU A 11 -32.76 -29.01 -16.74
C LEU A 11 -32.03 -28.48 -17.98
N PHE A 12 -30.80 -28.00 -17.80
CA PHE A 12 -29.79 -28.03 -18.87
C PHE A 12 -28.53 -28.71 -18.33
N LEU A 13 -28.13 -29.78 -19.02
CA LEU A 13 -26.99 -30.64 -18.73
C LEU A 13 -26.24 -30.79 -20.06
N GLY A 14 -24.93 -30.53 -20.05
CA GLY A 14 -24.05 -30.83 -21.16
C GLY A 14 -22.77 -29.98 -21.09
N SER A 15 -21.58 -30.43 -21.46
CA SER A 15 -20.97 -31.76 -21.60
C SER A 15 -19.48 -31.46 -21.86
N PHE A 16 -18.60 -32.26 -21.27
CA PHE A 16 -17.16 -32.32 -21.55
C PHE A 16 -16.87 -32.54 -23.05
N PHE A 17 -15.87 -31.86 -23.60
CA PHE A 17 -15.01 -32.43 -24.65
C PHE A 17 -13.54 -31.98 -24.51
N LEU A 18 -12.71 -33.01 -24.57
CA LEU A 18 -11.25 -33.08 -24.56
C LEU A 18 -10.70 -32.88 -25.98
N PHE A 19 -9.61 -32.13 -26.18
CA PHE A 19 -8.74 -32.29 -27.34
C PHE A 19 -7.26 -32.16 -26.95
N ILE A 20 -6.48 -33.13 -27.44
CA ILE A 20 -5.04 -33.31 -27.27
C ILE A 20 -4.31 -32.88 -28.55
N LYS A 21 -3.16 -32.20 -28.37
CA LYS A 21 -1.95 -32.00 -29.22
C LYS A 21 -2.09 -31.70 -30.72
N ILE A 22 -1.26 -30.76 -31.20
CA ILE A 22 -0.11 -31.00 -32.11
C ILE A 22 0.86 -29.80 -32.00
N LEU A 23 2.16 -30.10 -31.83
CA LEU A 23 3.32 -29.21 -31.97
C LEU A 23 3.69 -29.06 -33.46
N PRO A 24 4.38 -27.98 -33.85
CA PRO A 24 5.63 -28.23 -34.56
C PRO A 24 6.81 -27.41 -34.01
N GLU A 25 7.92 -28.13 -33.86
CA GLU A 25 9.28 -27.61 -33.84
C GLU A 25 9.58 -26.89 -35.16
N ASN A 26 10.25 -25.74 -35.08
CA ASN A 26 11.23 -25.33 -36.08
C ASN A 26 12.22 -24.33 -35.45
N LEU A 27 13.44 -24.82 -35.29
CA LEU A 27 14.64 -24.06 -34.96
C LEU A 27 15.12 -23.31 -36.20
N ALA A 28 15.45 -22.02 -36.06
CA ALA A 28 16.29 -21.28 -36.98
C ALA A 28 17.25 -20.36 -36.17
N PRO A 29 18.46 -20.10 -36.69
CA PRO A 29 19.63 -19.81 -35.87
C PRO A 29 19.75 -18.35 -35.45
N GLU A 30 20.42 -18.13 -34.31
CA GLU A 30 20.89 -16.82 -33.84
C GLU A 30 21.87 -16.20 -34.85
N GLU A 31 21.54 -15.03 -35.37
CA GLU A 31 22.51 -14.11 -35.98
C GLU A 31 23.18 -13.30 -34.87
N THR A 32 24.48 -13.55 -34.68
CA THR A 32 25.38 -12.65 -33.94
C THR A 32 25.59 -11.38 -34.75
N VAL A 33 25.06 -10.25 -34.28
CA VAL A 33 25.35 -8.92 -34.82
C VAL A 33 26.65 -8.39 -34.20
N ASP A 34 27.63 -8.10 -35.04
CA ASP A 34 28.90 -7.46 -34.69
C ASP A 34 28.69 -6.09 -34.06
N GLN A 35 29.12 -5.92 -32.81
CA GLN A 35 28.97 -4.67 -32.04
C GLN A 35 29.95 -3.55 -32.45
N GLU A 36 30.83 -3.76 -33.43
CA GLU A 36 31.79 -2.73 -33.88
C GLU A 36 31.23 -1.76 -34.94
N GLN A 37 30.09 -2.04 -35.56
CA GLN A 37 29.54 -1.16 -36.61
C GLN A 37 28.63 -0.03 -36.09
N VAL A 38 28.18 -0.08 -34.83
CA VAL A 38 27.28 0.94 -34.24
C VAL A 38 28.04 2.15 -33.67
N LEU A 39 29.36 2.04 -33.51
CA LEU A 39 30.20 3.10 -32.92
C LEU A 39 30.74 4.13 -33.93
N GLN A 40 30.65 3.88 -35.24
CA GLN A 40 31.12 4.85 -36.25
C GLN A 40 30.04 5.82 -36.75
N ASP A 41 28.75 5.52 -36.54
CA ASP A 41 27.65 6.39 -37.00
C ASP A 41 27.22 7.45 -35.96
N GLN A 42 27.83 7.48 -34.77
CA GLN A 42 27.51 8.49 -33.74
C GLN A 42 28.42 9.74 -33.76
N GLU A 43 29.53 9.75 -34.50
CA GLU A 43 30.42 10.93 -34.53
C GLU A 43 30.03 12.00 -35.57
N ASN A 44 29.01 11.78 -36.41
CA ASN A 44 28.69 12.67 -37.54
C ASN A 44 27.32 13.38 -37.49
N ASN A 45 26.66 13.49 -36.33
CA ASN A 45 25.40 14.24 -36.20
C ASN A 45 25.56 15.53 -35.37
N GLN A 46 26.26 16.51 -35.94
CA GLN A 46 26.27 17.90 -35.46
C GLN A 46 25.41 18.82 -36.34
N ASP A 47 24.11 18.57 -36.47
CA ASP A 47 23.22 19.56 -37.11
C ASP A 47 21.79 19.46 -36.56
N PHE A 48 21.60 19.82 -35.29
CA PHE A 48 20.27 20.14 -34.75
C PHE A 48 20.37 21.25 -33.70
N LEU A 49 20.61 22.48 -34.17
CA LEU A 49 20.30 23.69 -33.42
C LEU A 49 19.65 24.72 -34.36
N PRO A 50 18.55 25.39 -33.95
CA PRO A 50 17.95 26.48 -34.71
C PRO A 50 18.97 27.59 -34.99
N GLN A 51 18.95 28.13 -36.21
CA GLN A 51 19.93 29.09 -36.73
C GLN A 51 20.05 30.37 -35.88
N GLU A 52 19.00 30.73 -35.13
CA GLU A 52 18.97 31.89 -34.21
C GLU A 52 19.85 31.74 -32.96
N PHE A 53 20.32 30.53 -32.63
CA PHE A 53 21.26 30.29 -31.52
C PHE A 53 22.74 30.26 -31.93
N ARG A 54 23.05 30.14 -33.23
CA ARG A 54 24.45 30.14 -33.72
C ARG A 54 25.07 31.55 -33.71
N ASP A 55 24.26 32.59 -33.85
CA ASP A 55 24.78 33.96 -34.08
C ASP A 55 24.97 34.80 -32.79
N GLN A 56 24.53 34.32 -31.62
CA GLN A 56 24.71 35.05 -30.34
C GLN A 56 25.86 34.55 -29.45
N ASN A 57 26.45 33.38 -29.71
CA ASN A 57 27.44 32.78 -28.79
C ASN A 57 28.91 32.90 -29.20
N LEU A 58 29.23 33.61 -30.28
CA LEU A 58 30.62 33.74 -30.77
C LEU A 58 31.47 34.81 -30.05
N LYS A 59 31.16 35.18 -28.79
CA LYS A 59 31.93 36.23 -28.09
C LYS A 59 32.43 35.95 -26.68
N ASP A 60 32.25 34.76 -26.09
CA ASP A 60 32.89 34.45 -24.80
C ASP A 60 33.29 32.98 -24.66
N ASN A 61 34.45 32.61 -25.19
CA ASN A 61 35.03 31.26 -25.05
C ASN A 61 35.25 30.84 -23.59
N ASN A 62 35.32 31.79 -22.64
CA ASN A 62 35.41 31.51 -21.20
C ASN A 62 34.07 31.07 -20.56
N SER A 63 32.93 31.34 -21.22
CA SER A 63 31.60 30.95 -20.73
C SER A 63 31.33 29.46 -20.94
N GLN A 64 31.72 28.94 -22.10
CA GLN A 64 31.45 27.56 -22.50
C GLN A 64 32.29 26.55 -21.72
N ASP A 65 33.55 26.86 -21.44
CA ASP A 65 34.41 26.03 -20.58
C ASP A 65 33.91 25.97 -19.14
N ASN A 66 33.38 27.07 -18.61
CA ASN A 66 32.79 27.10 -17.28
C ASN A 66 31.45 26.36 -17.21
N PHE A 67 30.64 26.42 -18.27
CA PHE A 67 29.42 25.64 -18.39
C PHE A 67 29.73 24.15 -18.44
N ASN A 68 30.66 23.72 -19.31
CA ASN A 68 31.06 22.31 -19.43
C ASN A 68 31.62 21.77 -18.12
N LYS A 69 32.48 22.53 -17.41
CA LYS A 69 32.99 22.13 -16.07
C LYS A 69 31.87 21.96 -15.04
N LYS A 70 30.86 22.84 -15.04
CA LYS A 70 29.70 22.71 -14.14
C LYS A 70 28.85 21.48 -14.48
N VAL A 71 28.60 21.21 -15.76
CA VAL A 71 27.85 20.02 -16.21
C VAL A 71 28.59 18.74 -15.83
N THR A 72 29.91 18.68 -16.03
CA THR A 72 30.73 17.52 -15.62
C THR A 72 30.72 17.32 -14.10
N ALA A 73 30.79 18.40 -13.31
CA ALA A 73 30.73 18.32 -11.85
C ALA A 73 29.37 17.82 -11.34
N LEU A 74 28.27 18.31 -11.93
CA LEU A 74 26.91 17.84 -11.65
C LEU A 74 26.72 16.37 -12.01
N HIS A 75 27.23 15.94 -13.17
CA HIS A 75 27.16 14.54 -13.58
C HIS A 75 27.93 13.62 -12.63
N LEU A 76 29.13 14.04 -12.18
CA LEU A 76 29.93 13.28 -11.21
C LEU A 76 29.25 13.21 -9.83
N GLN A 77 28.60 14.28 -9.38
CA GLN A 77 27.84 14.27 -8.13
C GLN A 77 26.65 13.31 -8.22
N TYR A 78 25.90 13.35 -9.33
CA TYR A 78 24.78 12.44 -9.57
C TYR A 78 25.22 10.96 -9.56
N GLN A 79 26.36 10.62 -10.18
CA GLN A 79 26.88 9.25 -10.14
C GLN A 79 27.22 8.80 -8.72
N LYS A 80 27.83 9.67 -7.89
CA LYS A 80 28.14 9.37 -6.48
C LYS A 80 26.89 9.15 -5.64
N GLU A 81 25.85 9.97 -5.84
CA GLU A 81 24.58 9.81 -5.13
C GLU A 81 23.85 8.52 -5.55
N ARG A 82 23.90 8.16 -6.84
CA ARG A 82 23.36 6.90 -7.36
C ARG A 82 24.09 5.68 -6.79
N GLU A 83 25.42 5.71 -6.69
CA GLU A 83 26.19 4.64 -6.02
C GLU A 83 25.82 4.50 -4.55
N LYS A 84 25.69 5.63 -3.83
CA LYS A 84 25.27 5.64 -2.42
C LYS A 84 23.86 5.04 -2.25
N PHE A 85 22.93 5.39 -3.12
CA PHE A 85 21.57 4.82 -3.14
C PHE A 85 21.61 3.31 -3.40
N ASN A 86 22.38 2.84 -4.38
CA ASN A 86 22.53 1.42 -4.68
C ASN A 86 23.12 0.63 -3.50
N ILE A 87 24.08 1.19 -2.77
CA ILE A 87 24.67 0.57 -1.56
C ILE A 87 23.63 0.48 -0.45
N LEU A 88 22.85 1.54 -0.21
CA LEU A 88 21.78 1.56 0.80
C LEU A 88 20.67 0.56 0.46
N SER A 89 20.24 0.53 -0.80
CA SER A 89 19.25 -0.44 -1.31
C SER A 89 19.72 -1.88 -1.13
N LYS A 90 20.99 -2.19 -1.46
CA LYS A 90 21.58 -3.53 -1.22
C LYS A 90 21.59 -3.90 0.26
N LYS A 91 22.02 -3.00 1.15
CA LYS A 91 22.00 -3.26 2.60
C LYS A 91 20.60 -3.47 3.15
N GLN A 92 19.60 -2.75 2.61
CA GLN A 92 18.21 -2.94 2.98
C GLN A 92 17.68 -4.31 2.50
N LYS A 93 17.96 -4.68 1.24
CA LYS A 93 17.64 -6.01 0.70
C LYS A 93 18.32 -7.15 1.46
N GLU A 94 19.55 -6.98 1.94
CA GLU A 94 20.24 -7.97 2.80
C GLU A 94 19.60 -8.08 4.19
N ARG A 95 19.17 -6.95 4.79
CA ARG A 95 18.41 -6.95 6.06
C ARG A 95 17.04 -7.61 5.89
N GLU A 96 16.36 -7.35 4.78
CA GLU A 96 15.08 -7.99 4.44
C GLU A 96 15.25 -9.48 4.14
N LYS A 97 16.30 -9.87 3.41
CA LYS A 97 16.62 -11.28 3.13
C LYS A 97 16.91 -12.08 4.41
N ASN A 98 17.55 -11.45 5.40
CA ASN A 98 17.78 -12.08 6.70
C ASN A 98 16.53 -12.09 7.61
N LYS A 99 15.51 -11.26 7.34
CA LYS A 99 14.21 -11.26 8.04
C LYS A 99 13.14 -12.11 7.34
N ASN A 100 13.29 -12.45 6.06
CA ASN A 100 12.34 -13.22 5.24
C ASN A 100 12.36 -14.75 5.47
N ASN A 101 13.09 -15.24 6.47
CA ASN A 101 12.79 -16.57 6.98
C ASN A 101 11.42 -16.48 7.66
N SER A 102 10.45 -17.23 7.14
CA SER A 102 9.08 -17.30 7.67
C SER A 102 9.09 -17.25 9.20
N ARG A 103 8.56 -16.17 9.78
CA ARG A 103 8.36 -16.00 11.23
C ARG A 103 7.16 -16.87 11.63
N THR A 104 7.34 -18.18 11.52
CA THR A 104 6.35 -19.18 11.96
C THR A 104 6.18 -19.10 13.46
N ILE A 105 4.99 -19.46 13.96
CA ILE A 105 4.71 -19.66 15.39
C ILE A 105 5.90 -20.32 16.07
N ILE A 106 6.46 -19.66 17.08
CA ILE A 106 7.61 -20.18 17.80
C ILE A 106 7.07 -21.06 18.91
N PRO A 107 7.20 -22.39 18.81
CA PRO A 107 6.71 -23.28 19.86
C PRO A 107 7.42 -22.94 21.18
N PRO A 108 6.74 -23.13 22.33
CA PRO A 108 7.34 -22.96 23.64
C PRO A 108 8.71 -23.64 23.74
N ASP A 109 9.73 -22.95 24.24
CA ASP A 109 11.04 -23.55 24.50
C ASP A 109 10.86 -24.74 25.47
N PRO A 110 11.15 -25.98 25.06
CA PRO A 110 10.91 -27.17 25.89
C PRO A 110 11.77 -27.20 27.16
N THR A 111 12.83 -26.39 27.23
CA THR A 111 13.72 -26.30 28.39
C THR A 111 13.24 -25.30 29.44
N LYS A 112 12.30 -24.42 29.08
CA LYS A 112 11.70 -23.43 29.99
C LYS A 112 10.39 -23.95 30.57
N LYS A 113 10.11 -23.57 31.81
CA LYS A 113 8.85 -23.92 32.49
C LYS A 113 7.66 -23.39 31.68
N ARG A 114 6.75 -24.30 31.30
CA ARG A 114 5.48 -23.99 30.65
C ARG A 114 4.41 -23.76 31.71
N THR A 115 3.70 -22.64 31.60
CA THR A 115 2.51 -22.35 32.40
C THR A 115 1.32 -22.27 31.45
N GLU A 116 0.31 -23.11 31.69
CA GLU A 116 -0.87 -23.18 30.83
C GLU A 116 -2.13 -22.94 31.63
N TYR A 117 -3.01 -22.13 31.05
CA TYR A 117 -4.28 -21.76 31.62
C TYR A 117 -5.40 -21.97 30.61
N THR A 118 -6.47 -22.63 31.06
CA THR A 118 -7.59 -23.04 30.21
C THR A 118 -8.90 -22.69 30.89
N ASP A 119 -9.78 -21.99 30.17
CA ASP A 119 -11.11 -21.56 30.62
C ASP A 119 -11.14 -20.78 31.95
N ILE A 120 -10.06 -20.07 32.27
CA ILE A 120 -9.98 -19.21 33.46
C ILE A 120 -10.28 -17.76 33.06
N ARG A 121 -10.94 -17.02 33.96
CA ARG A 121 -11.20 -15.60 33.77
C ARG A 121 -10.26 -14.77 34.63
N ASN A 122 -9.71 -13.71 34.05
CA ASN A 122 -9.00 -12.62 34.71
C ASN A 122 -7.73 -13.06 35.44
N ILE A 123 -6.84 -13.75 34.70
CA ILE A 123 -5.52 -14.11 35.20
C ILE A 123 -4.65 -12.86 35.25
N ASP A 124 -4.05 -12.59 36.41
CA ASP A 124 -3.04 -11.56 36.55
C ASP A 124 -1.77 -12.00 35.81
N LEU A 125 -1.46 -11.36 34.68
CA LEU A 125 -0.29 -11.65 33.87
C LEU A 125 0.94 -10.81 34.26
N SER A 126 0.88 -10.05 35.35
CA SER A 126 1.97 -9.16 35.75
C SER A 126 3.24 -9.94 36.11
N GLY A 127 4.36 -9.56 35.49
CA GLY A 127 5.67 -10.15 35.75
C GLY A 127 5.84 -11.60 35.29
N LEU A 128 4.93 -12.11 34.44
CA LEU A 128 5.11 -13.43 33.84
C LEU A 128 6.28 -13.43 32.84
N THR A 129 7.04 -14.52 32.86
CA THR A 129 8.19 -14.75 31.98
C THR A 129 8.19 -16.19 31.48
N GLY A 130 8.99 -16.49 30.46
CA GLY A 130 9.05 -17.83 29.87
C GLY A 130 7.82 -18.14 29.02
N ASN A 131 7.36 -19.40 29.04
CA ASN A 131 6.29 -19.84 28.14
C ASN A 131 4.93 -19.83 28.85
N VAL A 132 4.01 -18.99 28.37
CA VAL A 132 2.64 -18.88 28.88
C VAL A 132 1.66 -19.22 27.77
N ILE A 133 0.68 -20.08 28.05
CA ILE A 133 -0.37 -20.43 27.08
C ILE A 133 -1.73 -20.12 27.70
N LEU A 134 -2.53 -19.31 27.02
CA LEU A 134 -3.93 -19.04 27.34
C LEU A 134 -4.80 -19.73 26.29
N THR A 135 -5.73 -20.59 26.72
CA THR A 135 -6.73 -21.22 25.85
C THR A 135 -8.13 -20.89 26.36
N GLY A 136 -8.97 -20.23 25.55
CA GLY A 136 -10.30 -19.78 25.97
C GLY A 136 -10.30 -18.88 27.22
N THR A 137 -9.15 -18.30 27.55
CA THR A 137 -8.86 -17.70 28.86
C THR A 137 -8.70 -16.19 28.74
N SER A 138 -9.06 -15.45 29.78
CA SER A 138 -8.87 -14.00 29.86
C SER A 138 -7.71 -13.65 30.78
N GLY A 139 -6.73 -12.89 30.27
CA GLY A 139 -5.64 -12.28 31.04
C GLY A 139 -5.89 -10.79 31.28
N ASP A 140 -5.56 -10.31 32.48
CA ASP A 140 -5.56 -8.91 32.90
C ASP A 140 -4.14 -8.52 33.38
N LYS A 141 -3.91 -7.21 33.56
CA LYS A 141 -2.65 -6.64 34.08
C LYS A 141 -1.41 -7.17 33.35
N PHE A 142 -1.56 -7.31 32.05
CA PHE A 142 -0.46 -7.67 31.17
C PHE A 142 0.55 -6.51 31.15
N SER A 143 1.69 -6.68 31.82
CA SER A 143 2.78 -5.72 31.85
C SER A 143 4.08 -6.42 31.51
N VAL A 144 4.76 -5.89 30.49
CA VAL A 144 6.03 -6.40 29.95
C VAL A 144 7.19 -5.47 30.29
N ASP A 145 6.96 -4.37 31.01
CA ASP A 145 7.93 -3.27 31.17
C ASP A 145 9.03 -3.49 32.24
N ALA A 146 9.16 -4.68 32.82
CA ALA A 146 10.19 -4.94 33.83
C ALA A 146 11.59 -5.12 33.18
N ALA A 147 12.39 -4.04 33.11
CA ALA A 147 13.76 -4.08 32.62
C ALA A 147 14.58 -5.20 33.30
N GLY A 148 15.15 -6.11 32.50
CA GLY A 148 15.90 -7.27 33.00
C GLY A 148 15.09 -8.54 33.29
N ALA A 149 13.77 -8.53 33.05
CA ALA A 149 12.96 -9.75 33.09
C ALA A 149 13.26 -10.68 31.90
N ASP A 150 13.19 -12.00 32.15
CA ASP A 150 13.29 -13.04 31.13
C ASP A 150 12.27 -12.84 30.01
N VAL A 151 12.65 -13.21 28.78
CA VAL A 151 11.80 -13.12 27.57
C VAL A 151 10.47 -13.86 27.78
N LEU A 152 9.36 -13.19 27.45
CA LEU A 152 8.02 -13.75 27.42
C LEU A 152 7.73 -14.37 26.05
N ASN A 153 7.23 -15.60 26.04
CA ASN A 153 6.55 -16.21 24.90
C ASN A 153 5.12 -16.56 25.33
N LEU A 154 4.17 -15.73 24.91
CA LEU A 154 2.75 -15.87 25.22
C LEU A 154 2.02 -16.46 24.00
N THR A 155 1.32 -17.58 24.15
CA THR A 155 0.40 -18.09 23.14
C THR A 155 -1.04 -17.83 23.55
N LEU A 156 -1.78 -17.16 22.68
CA LEU A 156 -3.22 -16.94 22.80
C LEU A 156 -3.94 -17.86 21.84
N LYS A 157 -4.81 -18.70 22.39
CA LYS A 157 -5.46 -19.77 21.66
C LYS A 157 -6.97 -19.75 21.87
N GLU A 158 -7.72 -19.93 20.77
CA GLU A 158 -9.16 -20.19 20.73
C GLU A 158 -10.00 -19.31 21.69
N GLY A 159 -10.24 -18.06 21.31
CA GLY A 159 -11.11 -17.17 22.08
C GLY A 159 -10.44 -16.55 23.32
N SER A 160 -9.11 -16.53 23.36
CA SER A 160 -8.38 -15.94 24.48
C SER A 160 -8.40 -14.42 24.41
N ASN A 161 -8.46 -13.80 25.59
CA ASN A 161 -8.57 -12.35 25.74
C ASN A 161 -7.38 -11.78 26.50
N LEU A 162 -6.83 -10.67 26.01
CA LEU A 162 -5.90 -9.84 26.77
C LEU A 162 -6.54 -8.49 27.08
N ASN A 163 -6.47 -8.07 28.33
CA ASN A 163 -7.00 -6.79 28.77
C ASN A 163 -5.86 -5.84 29.14
N ILE A 164 -5.71 -4.79 28.35
CA ILE A 164 -4.70 -3.74 28.51
C ILE A 164 -5.43 -2.50 29.04
N LYS A 165 -5.41 -2.37 30.36
CA LYS A 165 -6.24 -1.40 31.11
C LYS A 165 -5.38 -0.33 31.78
N ASN A 166 -5.79 0.94 31.64
CA ASN A 166 -5.31 2.09 32.41
C ASN A 166 -3.84 2.50 32.24
N GLU A 167 -3.00 1.69 31.62
CA GLU A 167 -1.56 1.95 31.45
C GLU A 167 -1.11 1.78 29.99
N VAL A 168 0.03 2.37 29.68
CA VAL A 168 0.75 2.10 28.43
C VAL A 168 1.47 0.78 28.63
N VAL A 169 1.32 -0.16 27.68
CA VAL A 169 1.99 -1.47 27.72
C VAL A 169 2.83 -1.64 26.47
N THR A 170 4.08 -2.05 26.63
CA THR A 170 4.99 -2.30 25.51
C THR A 170 5.35 -3.77 25.41
N LEU A 171 4.93 -4.46 24.35
CA LEU A 171 5.53 -5.74 23.98
C LEU A 171 6.96 -5.46 23.52
N ARG A 172 7.95 -5.76 24.35
CA ARG A 172 9.34 -5.35 24.11
C ARG A 172 10.01 -6.21 23.06
N ASP A 173 11.14 -5.73 22.54
CA ASP A 173 12.00 -6.51 21.67
C ASP A 173 12.39 -7.86 22.32
N GLY A 174 12.30 -8.94 21.54
CA GLY A 174 12.48 -10.31 21.99
C GLY A 174 11.25 -10.98 22.60
N ASP A 175 10.28 -10.23 23.16
CA ASP A 175 9.02 -10.79 23.64
C ASP A 175 8.13 -11.18 22.45
N ILE A 176 7.41 -12.30 22.58
CA ILE A 176 6.60 -12.89 21.52
C ILE A 176 5.17 -13.10 22.00
N ILE A 177 4.18 -12.68 21.20
CA ILE A 177 2.80 -13.12 21.32
C ILE A 177 2.42 -13.93 20.06
N ASN A 178 2.11 -15.21 20.26
CA ASN A 178 1.61 -16.12 19.24
C ASN A 178 0.08 -16.12 19.24
N ILE A 179 -0.54 -15.89 18.09
CA ILE A 179 -1.99 -15.91 17.87
C ILE A 179 -2.38 -17.20 17.15
N VAL A 180 -3.14 -18.05 17.83
CA VAL A 180 -3.55 -19.36 17.33
C VAL A 180 -5.07 -19.50 17.40
N GLY A 181 -5.68 -20.03 16.35
CA GLY A 181 -7.13 -20.21 16.28
C GLY A 181 -7.90 -18.89 16.20
N LYS A 182 -9.20 -18.95 16.50
CA LYS A 182 -10.12 -17.86 16.18
C LYS A 182 -10.58 -17.09 17.42
N ASN A 183 -11.20 -15.93 17.19
CA ASN A 183 -11.83 -15.09 18.23
C ASN A 183 -10.90 -14.58 19.35
N ASN A 184 -9.58 -14.57 19.16
CA ASN A 184 -8.69 -13.96 20.14
C ASN A 184 -8.90 -12.44 20.13
N THR A 185 -8.89 -11.80 21.30
CA THR A 185 -9.21 -10.36 21.41
C THR A 185 -8.27 -9.63 22.37
N PHE A 186 -7.76 -8.47 21.97
CA PHE A 186 -7.13 -7.52 22.90
C PHE A 186 -8.12 -6.40 23.18
N TYR A 187 -8.40 -6.13 24.44
CA TYR A 187 -9.17 -4.97 24.88
C TYR A 187 -8.20 -3.90 25.33
N ILE A 188 -8.12 -2.80 24.57
CA ILE A 188 -7.16 -1.71 24.80
C ILE A 188 -7.93 -0.46 25.22
N SER A 189 -7.61 0.08 26.40
CA SER A 189 -8.20 1.34 26.91
C SER A 189 -7.21 2.48 27.04
N ASN A 190 -5.94 2.25 26.69
CA ASN A 190 -4.91 3.27 26.61
C ASN A 190 -3.99 2.88 25.44
N THR A 191 -2.69 2.69 25.62
CA THR A 191 -1.77 2.44 24.51
C THR A 191 -1.12 1.07 24.62
N PHE A 192 -1.13 0.30 23.53
CA PHE A 192 -0.32 -0.90 23.37
C PHE A 192 0.72 -0.69 22.28
N ILE A 193 2.00 -0.80 22.63
CA ILE A 193 3.14 -0.60 21.74
C ILE A 193 3.75 -1.96 21.40
N VAL A 194 3.97 -2.23 20.11
CA VAL A 194 4.57 -3.47 19.62
C VAL A 194 6.00 -3.19 19.15
N GLU A 195 6.98 -3.51 19.99
CA GLU A 195 8.40 -3.54 19.66
C GLU A 195 8.89 -4.97 19.39
N GLY A 196 8.33 -5.96 20.08
CA GLY A 196 8.55 -7.39 19.89
C GLY A 196 7.76 -7.99 18.73
N ASP A 197 7.53 -9.30 18.79
CA ASP A 197 6.93 -10.08 17.71
C ASP A 197 5.49 -10.47 18.02
N LEU A 198 4.56 -10.02 17.18
CA LEU A 198 3.18 -10.51 17.13
C LEU A 198 3.04 -11.49 15.95
N LEU A 199 3.00 -12.79 16.25
CA LEU A 199 3.06 -13.86 15.27
C LEU A 199 1.69 -14.50 15.07
N PHE A 200 1.25 -14.60 13.83
CA PHE A 200 -0.04 -15.20 13.46
C PHE A 200 0.16 -16.61 12.90
N ASP A 201 -0.65 -17.56 13.36
CA ASP A 201 -0.76 -18.87 12.70
C ASP A 201 -1.67 -18.75 11.47
N THR A 202 -1.59 -19.69 10.53
CA THR A 202 -2.58 -19.78 9.46
C THR A 202 -4.00 -19.93 10.01
N ASP A 203 -5.00 -19.38 9.32
CA ASP A 203 -6.42 -19.41 9.73
C ASP A 203 -6.73 -18.76 11.10
N SER A 204 -5.78 -18.00 11.66
CA SER A 204 -5.95 -17.36 12.97
C SER A 204 -6.69 -16.02 12.89
N GLN A 205 -7.26 -15.59 14.02
CA GLN A 205 -7.96 -14.31 14.12
C GLN A 205 -7.58 -13.57 15.39
N LEU A 206 -7.26 -12.29 15.23
CA LEU A 206 -7.09 -11.34 16.32
C LEU A 206 -7.98 -10.12 16.10
N THR A 207 -8.79 -9.78 17.11
CA THR A 207 -9.51 -8.51 17.18
C THR A 207 -8.86 -7.61 18.22
N ILE A 208 -8.49 -6.40 17.82
CA ILE A 208 -8.16 -5.31 18.72
C ILE A 208 -9.42 -4.48 18.94
N ASN A 209 -9.90 -4.45 20.18
CA ASN A 209 -11.08 -3.70 20.58
C ASN A 209 -10.67 -2.47 21.41
N PHE A 210 -10.83 -1.29 20.82
CA PHE A 210 -10.59 -0.02 21.51
C PHE A 210 -11.76 0.32 22.42
N ILE A 211 -11.50 0.28 23.73
CA ILE A 211 -12.48 0.57 24.77
C ILE A 211 -12.71 2.06 24.95
N THR A 212 -11.69 2.87 24.65
CA THR A 212 -11.74 4.34 24.68
C THR A 212 -11.39 4.92 23.31
N ASP A 213 -11.77 6.17 23.08
CA ASP A 213 -11.52 6.90 21.84
C ASP A 213 -10.06 7.39 21.71
N ASP A 214 -9.37 7.56 22.83
CA ASP A 214 -7.95 7.90 22.89
C ASP A 214 -7.01 6.69 22.86
N ALA A 215 -7.55 5.46 22.88
CA ALA A 215 -6.75 4.25 22.86
C ALA A 215 -5.96 4.09 21.56
N GLN A 216 -4.76 3.53 21.66
CA GLN A 216 -3.85 3.35 20.54
C GLN A 216 -3.24 1.94 20.49
N PHE A 217 -3.12 1.42 19.27
CA PHE A 217 -2.26 0.29 18.94
C PHE A 217 -1.12 0.83 18.09
N VAL A 218 0.11 0.77 18.59
CA VAL A 218 1.27 1.41 17.96
C VAL A 218 2.23 0.34 17.47
N LEU A 219 2.46 0.31 16.16
CA LEU A 219 3.50 -0.52 15.56
C LEU A 219 4.81 0.27 15.51
N SER A 220 5.82 -0.18 16.24
CA SER A 220 7.08 0.57 16.39
C SER A 220 7.90 0.67 15.11
N GLU A 221 8.90 1.55 15.12
CA GLU A 221 9.73 1.84 13.94
C GLU A 221 10.36 0.55 13.38
N SER A 222 10.21 0.35 12.06
CA SER A 222 10.72 -0.83 11.34
C SER A 222 10.21 -2.19 11.86
N ASN A 223 9.17 -2.21 12.70
CA ASN A 223 8.51 -3.45 13.12
C ASN A 223 7.69 -4.02 11.95
N ILE A 224 7.60 -5.34 11.87
CA ILE A 224 6.94 -6.06 10.78
C ILE A 224 5.95 -7.05 11.39
N ILE A 225 4.67 -6.89 11.04
CA ILE A 225 3.64 -7.89 11.30
C ILE A 225 3.39 -8.66 10.01
N ASP A 226 3.60 -9.98 10.08
CA ASP A 226 3.29 -10.90 9.01
C ASP A 226 1.90 -11.51 9.25
N LEU A 227 0.97 -11.28 8.32
CA LEU A 227 -0.34 -11.94 8.31
C LEU A 227 -0.25 -13.15 7.39
N GLU A 228 -0.16 -14.33 7.99
CA GLU A 228 -0.14 -15.62 7.26
C GLU A 228 -1.45 -15.88 6.50
N SER A 229 -1.48 -16.93 5.68
CA SER A 229 -2.67 -17.25 4.86
C SER A 229 -3.95 -17.36 5.69
N ASN A 230 -5.03 -16.77 5.18
CA ASN A 230 -6.38 -16.73 5.77
C ASN A 230 -6.47 -16.15 7.19
N VAL A 231 -5.50 -15.30 7.57
CA VAL A 231 -5.53 -14.56 8.85
C VAL A 231 -6.51 -13.39 8.80
N GLU A 232 -7.25 -13.17 9.89
CA GLU A 232 -8.03 -11.94 10.12
C GLU A 232 -7.39 -11.10 11.23
N PHE A 233 -6.89 -9.91 10.89
CA PHE A 233 -6.42 -8.93 11.86
C PHE A 233 -7.32 -7.70 11.83
N LYS A 234 -8.17 -7.57 12.86
CA LYS A 234 -9.30 -6.64 12.88
C LYS A 234 -9.20 -5.64 14.02
N PHE A 235 -9.55 -4.39 13.75
CA PHE A 235 -9.63 -3.30 14.73
C PHE A 235 -11.06 -2.78 14.79
N ILE A 236 -11.60 -2.64 16.00
CA ILE A 236 -12.96 -2.14 16.26
C ILE A 236 -12.94 -1.06 17.35
N GLY A 237 -13.91 -0.15 17.30
CA GLY A 237 -14.01 0.98 18.23
C GLY A 237 -13.28 2.24 17.74
N GLN A 238 -13.31 3.31 18.53
CA GLN A 238 -12.88 4.65 18.08
C GLN A 238 -11.38 4.96 18.24
N GLY A 239 -10.54 3.95 18.54
CA GLY A 239 -9.11 4.15 18.73
C GLY A 239 -8.29 4.21 17.43
N VAL A 240 -6.98 4.33 17.59
CA VAL A 240 -6.03 4.56 16.49
C VAL A 240 -5.03 3.41 16.36
N VAL A 241 -4.86 2.90 15.15
CA VAL A 241 -3.72 2.09 14.73
C VAL A 241 -2.67 3.03 14.17
N LEU A 242 -1.52 3.13 14.83
CA LEU A 242 -0.45 4.05 14.46
C LEU A 242 0.75 3.27 13.92
N LEU A 243 1.11 3.51 12.65
CA LEU A 243 2.33 3.00 12.05
C LEU A 243 3.45 4.02 12.23
N LYS A 244 4.51 3.65 12.97
CA LYS A 244 5.74 4.46 13.01
C LYS A 244 6.54 4.29 11.72
N ASN A 245 7.62 5.05 11.61
CA ASN A 245 8.50 5.03 10.45
C ASN A 245 8.92 3.61 10.04
N ASN A 246 8.76 3.28 8.76
CA ASN A 246 9.04 1.96 8.17
C ASN A 246 8.31 0.77 8.80
N ALA A 247 7.30 1.01 9.66
CA ALA A 247 6.47 -0.06 10.18
C ALA A 247 5.68 -0.71 9.03
N THR A 248 5.65 -2.05 9.01
CA THR A 248 5.17 -2.82 7.87
C THR A 248 4.11 -3.84 8.28
N ILE A 249 3.01 -3.88 7.55
CA ILE A 249 2.06 -5.00 7.56
C ILE A 249 2.24 -5.79 6.27
N ASN A 250 2.58 -7.05 6.39
CA ASN A 250 2.90 -7.93 5.27
C ASN A 250 1.83 -9.00 5.10
N LEU A 251 1.11 -8.95 3.98
CA LEU A 251 0.02 -9.85 3.63
C LEU A 251 0.59 -11.06 2.90
N LYS A 252 0.70 -12.22 3.57
CA LYS A 252 1.27 -13.45 2.99
C LYS A 252 0.21 -14.36 2.38
N GLY A 253 -0.70 -13.80 1.60
CA GLY A 253 -1.60 -14.56 0.74
C GLY A 253 -0.90 -15.10 -0.49
N ALA A 254 -1.65 -15.82 -1.33
CA ALA A 254 -1.18 -16.34 -2.61
C ALA A 254 -2.17 -15.99 -3.72
N THR A 255 -1.69 -15.35 -4.79
CA THR A 255 -2.54 -14.86 -5.90
C THR A 255 -3.38 -15.94 -6.56
N ALA A 256 -2.88 -17.18 -6.56
CA ALA A 256 -3.59 -18.34 -7.09
C ALA A 256 -4.82 -18.77 -6.27
N ASN A 257 -4.98 -18.28 -5.04
CA ASN A 257 -6.09 -18.64 -4.17
C ASN A 257 -6.64 -17.45 -3.35
N PRO A 258 -7.56 -16.65 -3.92
CA PRO A 258 -8.19 -15.51 -3.26
C PRO A 258 -8.99 -15.83 -1.98
N GLU A 259 -9.37 -17.09 -1.78
CA GLU A 259 -10.05 -17.53 -0.55
C GLU A 259 -9.13 -17.54 0.67
N LEU A 260 -7.81 -17.59 0.45
CA LEU A 260 -6.78 -17.60 1.50
C LEU A 260 -6.14 -16.23 1.72
N TYR A 261 -6.72 -15.15 1.17
CA TYR A 261 -6.18 -13.81 1.35
C TYR A 261 -6.28 -13.40 2.83
N PRO A 262 -5.16 -13.09 3.51
CA PRO A 262 -5.22 -12.45 4.81
C PRO A 262 -5.92 -11.10 4.70
N SER A 263 -6.58 -10.70 5.77
CA SER A 263 -7.38 -9.48 5.83
C SER A 263 -6.95 -8.60 7.00
N PHE A 264 -6.56 -7.35 6.69
CA PHE A 264 -6.41 -6.28 7.66
C PHE A 264 -7.68 -5.42 7.65
N ILE A 265 -8.36 -5.32 8.79
CA ILE A 265 -9.73 -4.78 8.86
C ILE A 265 -9.82 -3.63 9.87
N LEU A 266 -10.38 -2.50 9.45
CA LEU A 266 -10.74 -1.36 10.28
C LEU A 266 -12.27 -1.24 10.31
N GLN A 267 -12.86 -1.20 11.49
CA GLN A 267 -14.31 -1.17 11.65
C GLN A 267 -14.73 -0.28 12.83
N ASP A 268 -15.97 0.20 12.81
CA ASP A 268 -16.61 0.91 13.93
C ASP A 268 -15.81 2.14 14.36
N TYR A 269 -15.37 2.93 13.36
CA TYR A 269 -14.58 4.15 13.47
C TYR A 269 -13.11 3.97 13.88
N ALA A 270 -12.60 2.73 13.89
CA ALA A 270 -11.17 2.50 14.08
C ALA A 270 -10.39 3.19 12.97
N THR A 271 -9.32 3.89 13.35
CA THR A 271 -8.56 4.73 12.42
C THR A 271 -7.15 4.21 12.23
N LEU A 272 -6.74 3.95 10.98
CA LEU A 272 -5.33 3.76 10.63
C LEU A 272 -4.68 5.11 10.34
N ASN A 273 -3.53 5.38 10.96
CA ASN A 273 -2.73 6.57 10.76
C ASN A 273 -1.24 6.22 10.68
N VAL A 274 -0.44 7.16 10.20
CA VAL A 274 1.02 7.10 10.17
C VAL A 274 1.57 8.18 11.10
N ASP A 275 2.67 7.90 11.79
CA ASP A 275 3.29 8.87 12.70
C ASP A 275 3.83 10.10 11.95
N ALA A 276 4.14 11.17 12.68
CA ALA A 276 4.73 12.37 12.12
C ALA A 276 6.05 12.06 11.38
N SER A 277 6.24 12.66 10.21
CA SER A 277 7.46 12.52 9.39
C SER A 277 7.84 11.06 9.11
N SER A 278 6.83 10.19 8.99
CA SER A 278 7.01 8.74 8.87
C SER A 278 6.38 8.19 7.59
N THR A 279 6.89 7.03 7.18
CA THR A 279 6.29 6.21 6.11
C THR A 279 5.82 4.88 6.69
N GLY A 280 4.54 4.57 6.57
CA GLY A 280 3.99 3.23 6.83
C GLY A 280 3.90 2.41 5.53
N LEU A 281 3.98 1.08 5.64
CA LEU A 281 3.92 0.17 4.50
C LEU A 281 2.91 -0.95 4.73
N ILE A 282 2.04 -1.19 3.74
CA ILE A 282 1.21 -2.40 3.64
C ILE A 282 1.53 -3.07 2.31
N LYS A 283 2.00 -4.32 2.33
CA LYS A 283 2.51 -5.02 1.12
C LYS A 283 2.05 -6.48 1.05
N GLY A 284 2.40 -7.16 -0.03
CA GLY A 284 2.09 -8.57 -0.25
C GLY A 284 0.77 -8.80 -0.98
N VAL A 285 0.17 -9.97 -0.74
CA VAL A 285 -1.08 -10.42 -1.38
C VAL A 285 -2.17 -10.57 -0.34
N GLY A 286 -3.23 -9.78 -0.42
CA GLY A 286 -4.33 -9.84 0.54
C GLY A 286 -5.32 -8.69 0.46
N LYS A 287 -6.09 -8.52 1.55
CA LYS A 287 -7.18 -7.55 1.63
C LYS A 287 -6.94 -6.52 2.72
N VAL A 288 -7.27 -5.28 2.40
CA VAL A 288 -7.37 -4.17 3.34
C VAL A 288 -8.82 -3.68 3.32
N ILE A 289 -9.49 -3.68 4.47
CA ILE A 289 -10.93 -3.45 4.55
C ILE A 289 -11.21 -2.35 5.57
N ALA A 290 -11.68 -1.20 5.12
CA ALA A 290 -12.32 -0.20 5.98
C ALA A 290 -13.84 -0.34 5.82
N GLN A 291 -14.55 -0.63 6.91
CA GLN A 291 -15.99 -0.84 6.88
C GLN A 291 -16.73 -0.23 8.08
N ASN A 292 -18.03 -0.01 7.98
CA ASN A 292 -18.89 0.49 9.07
C ASN A 292 -18.27 1.69 9.82
N GLY A 293 -17.83 2.70 9.05
CA GLY A 293 -17.20 3.91 9.60
C GLY A 293 -15.70 3.83 9.86
N GLY A 294 -15.02 2.69 9.68
CA GLY A 294 -13.56 2.60 9.76
C GLY A 294 -12.85 3.59 8.81
N ILE A 295 -11.68 4.09 9.20
CA ILE A 295 -11.02 5.23 8.53
C ILE A 295 -9.55 4.92 8.27
N ILE A 296 -9.09 5.13 7.04
CA ILE A 296 -7.65 5.27 6.73
C ILE A 296 -7.38 6.77 6.61
N ASP A 297 -6.65 7.34 7.55
CA ASP A 297 -6.55 8.79 7.76
C ASP A 297 -5.11 9.30 7.72
N ILE A 298 -4.66 9.80 6.57
CA ILE A 298 -3.30 10.32 6.37
C ILE A 298 -3.35 11.83 6.24
N ARG A 299 -3.35 12.52 7.39
CA ARG A 299 -3.37 13.99 7.47
C ARG A 299 -2.02 14.56 7.89
N GLY A 300 -1.36 15.26 6.98
CA GLY A 300 -0.06 15.88 7.15
C GLY A 300 -0.10 17.37 7.49
N TYR A 301 -0.97 17.81 8.41
CA TYR A 301 -1.12 19.25 8.77
C TYR A 301 0.17 19.89 9.31
N SER A 302 0.87 19.18 10.18
CA SER A 302 2.07 19.68 10.88
C SER A 302 3.35 18.98 10.46
N ASN A 303 3.25 17.83 9.79
CA ASN A 303 4.36 16.99 9.39
C ASN A 303 3.97 16.19 8.16
N THR A 304 4.94 15.82 7.34
CA THR A 304 4.69 14.93 6.22
C THR A 304 4.36 13.52 6.71
N LYS A 305 3.39 12.86 6.08
CA LYS A 305 3.00 11.47 6.38
C LYS A 305 2.77 10.69 5.10
N HIS A 306 3.28 9.48 5.04
CA HIS A 306 3.15 8.61 3.87
C HIS A 306 2.62 7.24 4.25
N LEU A 307 1.62 6.76 3.53
CA LEU A 307 1.23 5.35 3.56
C LEU A 307 1.41 4.75 2.17
N ASN A 308 2.27 3.75 2.08
CA ASN A 308 2.51 3.05 0.83
C ASN A 308 1.81 1.70 0.82
N PHE A 309 1.15 1.41 -0.30
CA PHE A 309 0.61 0.11 -0.65
C PHE A 309 1.49 -0.52 -1.73
N GLY A 310 1.96 -1.72 -1.43
CA GLY A 310 2.82 -2.52 -2.29
C GLY A 310 4.27 -2.03 -2.34
N ASN A 311 5.19 -2.98 -2.50
CA ASN A 311 6.63 -2.75 -2.69
C ASN A 311 7.29 -3.73 -3.68
N SER A 312 6.50 -4.61 -4.31
CA SER A 312 6.94 -5.66 -5.22
C SER A 312 5.90 -5.88 -6.32
N VAL A 313 6.34 -6.14 -7.55
CA VAL A 313 5.44 -6.39 -8.71
C VAL A 313 4.53 -7.61 -8.51
N ASN A 314 4.88 -8.47 -7.55
CA ASN A 314 4.10 -9.64 -7.17
C ASN A 314 3.03 -9.35 -6.10
N ASP A 315 3.03 -8.16 -5.52
CA ASP A 315 2.00 -7.76 -4.56
C ASP A 315 0.65 -7.68 -5.27
N ASP A 316 -0.42 -8.02 -4.55
CA ASP A 316 -1.78 -8.00 -5.06
C ASP A 316 -2.75 -7.64 -3.93
N ILE A 317 -3.10 -6.36 -3.87
CA ILE A 317 -3.84 -5.78 -2.76
C ILE A 317 -5.23 -5.35 -3.23
N GLU A 318 -6.25 -5.87 -2.55
CA GLU A 318 -7.63 -5.43 -2.67
C GLU A 318 -7.97 -4.49 -1.51
N LEU A 319 -8.27 -3.23 -1.81
CA LEU A 319 -8.73 -2.24 -0.84
C LEU A 319 -10.25 -2.10 -0.94
N TYR A 320 -10.95 -2.40 0.14
CA TYR A 320 -12.40 -2.20 0.27
C TYR A 320 -12.67 -1.05 1.25
N VAL A 321 -13.44 -0.07 0.81
CA VAL A 321 -13.95 1.04 1.63
C VAL A 321 -15.48 1.02 1.53
N ARG A 322 -16.17 0.68 2.62
CA ARG A 322 -17.62 0.48 2.59
C ARG A 322 -18.38 0.88 3.85
N GLY A 323 -19.69 1.04 3.77
CA GLY A 323 -20.54 1.28 4.93
C GLY A 323 -20.16 2.57 5.68
N LYS A 324 -20.07 3.70 4.96
CA LYS A 324 -19.61 5.00 5.48
C LYS A 324 -18.14 5.05 5.93
N ALA A 325 -17.35 4.02 5.65
CA ALA A 325 -15.91 4.07 5.82
C ALA A 325 -15.26 5.07 4.85
N MET A 326 -14.04 5.48 5.17
CA MET A 326 -13.37 6.55 4.43
C MET A 326 -11.87 6.31 4.27
N LEU A 327 -11.37 6.55 3.06
CA LEU A 327 -9.97 6.78 2.74
C LEU A 327 -9.78 8.30 2.65
N ARG A 328 -9.04 8.88 3.59
CA ARG A 328 -8.84 10.34 3.70
C ARG A 328 -7.36 10.69 3.64
N VAL A 329 -7.02 11.63 2.77
CA VAL A 329 -5.68 12.23 2.70
C VAL A 329 -5.81 13.75 2.68
N ASP A 330 -5.02 14.45 3.49
CA ASP A 330 -5.03 15.92 3.58
C ASP A 330 -3.65 16.43 4.06
N GLY A 331 -3.28 17.65 3.70
CA GLY A 331 -2.06 18.33 4.15
C GLY A 331 -2.36 19.64 4.89
N GLY A 332 -3.61 20.14 4.87
CA GLY A 332 -4.08 21.35 5.56
C GLY A 332 -3.47 22.66 5.10
N VAL A 333 -2.55 22.60 4.15
CA VAL A 333 -2.02 23.74 3.41
C VAL A 333 -2.06 23.38 1.94
N THR A 334 -2.52 24.31 1.10
CA THR A 334 -2.42 24.15 -0.35
C THR A 334 -0.92 24.09 -0.70
N PRO A 335 -0.39 22.96 -1.18
CA PRO A 335 1.02 22.87 -1.46
C PRO A 335 1.35 23.86 -2.57
N TYR A 336 2.30 24.75 -2.32
CA TYR A 336 2.81 25.66 -3.33
C TYR A 336 3.66 24.84 -4.31
N ARG A 337 3.05 24.36 -5.41
CA ARG A 337 3.82 23.83 -6.53
C ARG A 337 4.26 25.01 -7.39
N ALA A 338 5.54 25.36 -7.30
CA ALA A 338 6.17 26.15 -8.32
C ALA A 338 6.17 25.31 -9.61
N HIS A 339 5.32 25.68 -10.57
CA HIS A 339 5.18 25.11 -11.93
C HIS A 339 4.36 23.81 -12.12
N PRO A 340 3.47 23.76 -13.14
CA PRO A 340 2.70 22.58 -13.58
C PRO A 340 3.52 21.48 -14.29
N TYR A 341 4.86 21.55 -14.21
CA TYR A 341 5.77 20.53 -14.76
C TYR A 341 6.78 20.02 -13.74
N SER A 342 6.67 20.46 -12.47
CA SER A 342 7.63 20.09 -11.44
C SER A 342 7.32 18.68 -10.93
N THR A 343 8.14 17.70 -11.30
CA THR A 343 8.13 16.35 -10.71
C THR A 343 8.59 16.32 -9.25
N VAL A 344 8.91 17.48 -8.67
CA VAL A 344 9.34 17.59 -7.28
C VAL A 344 8.09 17.55 -6.39
N PRO A 345 8.03 16.63 -5.41
CA PRO A 345 6.96 16.66 -4.42
C PRO A 345 6.92 18.03 -3.73
N PRO A 346 5.74 18.49 -3.31
CA PRO A 346 5.62 19.83 -2.77
C PRO A 346 6.52 19.98 -1.55
N THR A 347 7.29 21.07 -1.54
CA THR A 347 8.09 21.43 -0.38
C THR A 347 7.13 21.89 0.72
N GLY A 348 6.88 21.05 1.71
CA GLY A 348 5.97 21.35 2.81
C GLY A 348 5.47 20.11 3.55
N ASN A 349 4.57 20.31 4.50
CA ASN A 349 3.85 19.24 5.16
C ASN A 349 2.70 18.78 4.25
N TYR A 350 2.63 17.47 3.99
CA TYR A 350 1.56 16.88 3.17
C TYR A 350 1.27 15.45 3.62
N GLY A 351 0.05 14.99 3.37
CA GLY A 351 -0.30 13.59 3.49
C GLY A 351 -0.22 12.92 2.11
N SER A 352 0.34 11.72 2.02
CA SER A 352 0.21 10.93 0.78
C SER A 352 -0.15 9.47 1.02
N ILE A 353 -0.94 8.94 0.09
CA ILE A 353 -1.16 7.50 -0.07
C ILE A 353 -0.69 7.09 -1.45
N SER A 354 0.24 6.15 -1.53
CA SER A 354 0.86 5.74 -2.78
C SER A 354 0.62 4.26 -3.05
N PHE A 355 0.08 3.95 -4.22
CA PHE A 355 -0.06 2.60 -4.77
C PHE A 355 1.03 2.44 -5.84
N GLY A 356 2.26 2.20 -5.39
CA GLY A 356 3.46 2.40 -6.21
C GLY A 356 3.86 1.19 -7.03
N THR A 357 4.01 0.03 -6.39
CA THR A 357 4.57 -1.19 -6.97
C THR A 357 3.72 -2.39 -6.57
N GLY A 358 3.19 -3.14 -7.54
CA GLY A 358 2.28 -4.26 -7.29
C GLY A 358 0.97 -4.14 -8.07
N LYS A 359 -0.01 -4.97 -7.76
CA LYS A 359 -1.32 -4.97 -8.40
C LYS A 359 -2.38 -4.47 -7.42
N PHE A 360 -3.24 -3.57 -7.85
CA PHE A 360 -4.19 -2.91 -6.95
C PHE A 360 -5.62 -2.94 -7.50
N SER A 361 -6.57 -3.30 -6.64
CA SER A 361 -8.00 -3.12 -6.89
C SER A 361 -8.64 -2.36 -5.73
N LEU A 362 -9.31 -1.25 -6.03
CA LEU A 362 -9.94 -0.39 -5.04
C LEU A 362 -11.46 -0.41 -5.23
N PHE A 363 -12.19 -0.58 -4.13
CA PHE A 363 -13.65 -0.70 -4.13
C PHE A 363 -14.26 0.24 -3.08
N PHE A 364 -14.96 1.27 -3.52
CA PHE A 364 -15.69 2.23 -2.71
C PHE A 364 -17.19 1.97 -2.87
N ARG A 365 -17.81 1.23 -1.95
CA ARG A 365 -19.20 0.75 -2.11
C ARG A 365 -20.04 1.06 -0.88
N GLN A 366 -21.37 1.12 -1.01
CA GLN A 366 -22.27 1.26 0.16
C GLN A 366 -21.93 2.50 1.01
N GLY A 367 -21.73 3.66 0.38
CA GLY A 367 -21.34 4.88 1.10
C GLY A 367 -19.86 5.01 1.41
N GLY A 368 -18.98 4.19 0.83
CA GLY A 368 -17.53 4.32 0.97
C GLY A 368 -17.01 5.58 0.29
N ILE A 369 -16.06 6.28 0.93
CA ILE A 369 -15.59 7.60 0.49
C ILE A 369 -14.08 7.58 0.23
N MET A 370 -13.68 8.12 -0.92
CA MET A 370 -12.31 8.57 -1.18
C MET A 370 -12.27 10.10 -1.10
N TYR A 371 -11.52 10.65 -0.15
CA TYR A 371 -11.37 12.09 0.05
C TYR A 371 -9.91 12.51 -0.09
N ILE A 372 -9.67 13.51 -0.95
CA ILE A 372 -8.37 14.13 -1.16
C ILE A 372 -8.49 15.64 -0.89
N GLY A 373 -8.04 16.05 0.30
CA GLY A 373 -8.06 17.43 0.79
C GLY A 373 -6.88 18.28 0.31
N PRO A 374 -6.84 19.57 0.69
CA PRO A 374 -5.73 20.47 0.36
C PRO A 374 -4.37 19.94 0.86
N GLY A 375 -3.43 19.68 -0.05
CA GLY A 375 -2.14 19.08 0.30
C GLY A 375 -2.21 17.60 0.64
N GLY A 376 -3.33 16.96 0.36
CA GLY A 376 -3.42 15.51 0.27
C GLY A 376 -3.06 15.03 -1.13
N TRP A 377 -2.36 13.90 -1.19
CA TRP A 377 -1.95 13.27 -2.45
C TRP A 377 -2.32 11.79 -2.48
N ILE A 378 -3.02 11.35 -3.52
CA ILE A 378 -3.12 9.93 -3.87
C ILE A 378 -2.42 9.67 -5.20
N GLU A 379 -1.55 8.68 -5.21
CA GLU A 379 -0.69 8.33 -6.34
C GLU A 379 -0.89 6.88 -6.76
N PHE A 380 -1.09 6.64 -8.05
CA PHE A 380 -1.16 5.31 -8.66
C PHE A 380 -0.04 5.17 -9.68
N ASN A 381 0.90 4.26 -9.42
CA ASN A 381 2.02 3.91 -10.30
C ASN A 381 2.95 5.08 -10.69
N SER A 382 2.81 6.25 -10.05
CA SER A 382 3.47 7.50 -10.46
C SER A 382 4.77 7.82 -9.72
N ASN A 383 5.24 6.92 -8.84
CA ASN A 383 6.53 7.09 -8.16
C ASN A 383 7.68 6.55 -9.04
N LEU A 384 8.20 7.42 -9.90
CA LEU A 384 9.04 7.16 -11.09
C LEU A 384 10.51 6.72 -10.85
N ALA A 385 10.84 5.95 -9.80
CA ALA A 385 12.25 5.59 -9.60
C ALA A 385 12.77 4.55 -10.63
N VAL A 386 11.96 3.57 -11.04
CA VAL A 386 12.35 2.52 -12.02
C VAL A 386 11.12 2.00 -12.79
N PRO A 387 11.08 2.06 -14.14
CA PRO A 387 9.95 1.56 -14.94
C PRO A 387 9.60 0.08 -14.74
N THR A 388 10.58 -0.77 -14.42
CA THR A 388 10.35 -2.22 -14.21
C THR A 388 9.64 -2.56 -12.92
N ASP A 389 9.54 -1.60 -12.00
CA ASP A 389 8.93 -1.78 -10.68
C ASP A 389 7.65 -0.94 -10.54
N MET A 390 7.05 -0.51 -11.67
CA MET A 390 5.77 0.19 -11.65
C MET A 390 4.62 -0.76 -11.33
N GLY A 391 3.67 -0.29 -10.53
CA GLY A 391 2.46 -1.04 -10.23
C GLY A 391 1.47 -1.10 -11.39
N HIS A 392 0.39 -1.82 -11.17
CA HIS A 392 -0.73 -2.00 -12.08
C HIS A 392 -2.02 -1.75 -11.30
N LEU A 393 -2.70 -0.66 -11.65
CA LEU A 393 -4.04 -0.38 -11.17
C LEU A 393 -5.06 -1.16 -12.00
N LYS A 394 -5.48 -2.32 -11.50
CA LYS A 394 -6.45 -3.20 -12.17
C LYS A 394 -7.83 -2.57 -12.23
N LYS A 395 -8.28 -2.02 -11.09
CA LYS A 395 -9.67 -1.61 -10.92
C LYS A 395 -9.83 -0.51 -9.87
N ILE A 396 -10.67 0.47 -10.17
CA ILE A 396 -11.25 1.40 -9.20
C ILE A 396 -12.77 1.38 -9.40
N ASP A 397 -13.51 1.09 -8.35
CA ASP A 397 -14.95 0.85 -8.43
C ASP A 397 -15.68 1.63 -7.35
N PHE A 398 -16.32 2.70 -7.76
CA PHE A 398 -17.31 3.42 -6.97
C PHE A 398 -18.68 2.78 -7.24
N GLY A 399 -19.07 1.83 -6.39
CA GLY A 399 -20.39 1.22 -6.48
C GLY A 399 -21.50 2.18 -6.01
N PRO A 400 -22.74 1.68 -5.84
CA PRO A 400 -23.87 2.48 -5.39
C PRO A 400 -23.55 3.23 -4.08
N ASP A 401 -23.86 4.53 -4.07
CA ASP A 401 -23.57 5.49 -3.00
C ASP A 401 -22.07 5.69 -2.68
N GLY A 402 -21.15 5.13 -3.47
CA GLY A 402 -19.72 5.42 -3.38
C GLY A 402 -19.46 6.89 -3.72
N CYS A 403 -18.48 7.50 -3.04
CA CYS A 403 -18.14 8.91 -3.22
C CYS A 403 -16.64 9.08 -3.50
N PHE A 404 -16.33 9.86 -4.53
CA PHE A 404 -15.01 10.43 -4.74
C PHE A 404 -15.09 11.94 -4.57
N ASP A 405 -14.29 12.48 -3.65
CA ASP A 405 -14.21 13.91 -3.34
C ASP A 405 -12.77 14.42 -3.48
N LEU A 406 -12.54 15.27 -4.49
CA LEU A 406 -11.26 15.93 -4.75
C LEU A 406 -11.37 17.45 -4.52
N GLN A 407 -10.84 17.90 -3.39
CA GLN A 407 -10.93 19.28 -2.95
C GLN A 407 -9.85 20.17 -3.58
N THR A 408 -10.03 21.49 -3.46
CA THR A 408 -9.05 22.47 -3.95
C THR A 408 -7.67 22.24 -3.33
N GLY A 409 -6.66 22.05 -4.18
CA GLY A 409 -5.30 21.78 -3.72
C GLY A 409 -5.05 20.33 -3.31
N GLY A 410 -6.03 19.43 -3.45
CA GLY A 410 -5.82 17.99 -3.43
C GLY A 410 -5.28 17.49 -4.77
N TYR A 411 -4.49 16.42 -4.73
CA TYR A 411 -3.78 15.89 -5.88
C TYR A 411 -4.07 14.41 -6.10
N LEU A 412 -4.48 14.08 -7.31
CA LEU A 412 -4.62 12.70 -7.79
C LEU A 412 -3.66 12.49 -8.96
N SER A 413 -2.74 11.54 -8.83
CA SER A 413 -1.76 11.24 -9.87
C SER A 413 -1.89 9.80 -10.36
N PHE A 414 -1.88 9.64 -11.69
CA PHE A 414 -1.88 8.35 -12.37
C PHE A 414 -0.66 8.25 -13.27
N ALA A 415 0.02 7.10 -13.29
CA ALA A 415 0.87 6.72 -14.41
C ALA A 415 0.23 5.61 -15.23
N ASP A 416 0.77 5.39 -16.44
CA ASP A 416 0.40 4.21 -17.24
C ASP A 416 0.69 2.92 -16.48
N ASN A 417 -0.19 1.94 -16.69
CA ASN A 417 0.10 0.55 -16.36
C ASN A 417 1.03 0.00 -17.45
N ASP A 418 2.36 0.10 -17.36
CA ASP A 418 3.22 -0.56 -18.37
C ASP A 418 4.61 -0.96 -17.87
N TYR A 419 4.92 -2.27 -17.90
CA TYR A 419 5.97 -2.85 -18.75
C TYR A 419 6.02 -4.39 -18.66
N SER A 420 5.19 -5.10 -19.46
CA SER A 420 5.53 -6.41 -20.06
C SER A 420 4.34 -7.01 -20.81
N ALA A 421 4.13 -6.67 -22.09
CA ALA A 421 3.44 -7.45 -23.14
C ALA A 421 2.11 -8.21 -22.84
N SER A 422 1.49 -8.06 -21.67
CA SER A 422 0.24 -8.71 -21.28
C SER A 422 -0.88 -7.68 -21.40
N VAL A 423 -1.94 -8.08 -22.07
CA VAL A 423 -3.07 -7.32 -22.63
C VAL A 423 -3.93 -6.56 -21.59
N GLU A 424 -3.48 -6.41 -20.35
CA GLU A 424 -4.21 -5.74 -19.26
C GLU A 424 -3.74 -4.29 -19.07
N LEU A 425 -3.89 -3.46 -20.12
CA LEU A 425 -3.63 -2.01 -20.03
C LEU A 425 -4.84 -1.22 -19.49
N ASN A 426 -6.00 -1.86 -19.43
CA ASN A 426 -7.26 -1.22 -19.09
C ASN A 426 -7.46 -1.24 -17.58
N THR A 427 -7.54 -0.06 -16.97
CA THR A 427 -8.10 0.08 -15.64
C THR A 427 -9.62 0.02 -15.75
N ILE A 428 -10.24 -0.89 -15.00
CA ILE A 428 -11.70 -0.89 -14.89
C ILE A 428 -12.10 0.22 -13.93
N TRP A 429 -12.58 1.35 -14.45
CA TRP A 429 -13.18 2.42 -13.65
C TRP A 429 -14.70 2.31 -13.70
N ILE A 430 -15.33 1.85 -12.63
CA ILE A 430 -16.79 1.74 -12.53
C ILE A 430 -17.31 2.80 -11.56
N ALA A 431 -18.41 3.44 -11.92
CA ALA A 431 -19.04 4.51 -11.14
C ALA A 431 -20.58 4.39 -11.22
N ASP A 432 -21.11 3.26 -10.76
CA ASP A 432 -22.53 2.92 -10.84
C ASP A 432 -23.33 3.66 -9.76
N ASP A 433 -24.10 4.67 -10.17
CA ASP A 433 -24.87 5.56 -9.26
C ASP A 433 -24.00 6.18 -8.13
N SER A 434 -22.71 6.33 -8.41
CA SER A 434 -21.74 7.00 -7.54
C SER A 434 -21.71 8.50 -7.78
N VAL A 435 -21.24 9.25 -6.79
CA VAL A 435 -21.08 10.69 -6.91
C VAL A 435 -19.61 11.05 -6.90
N VAL A 436 -19.18 11.72 -7.97
CA VAL A 436 -17.85 12.32 -8.06
C VAL A 436 -18.01 13.82 -7.87
N PHE A 437 -17.46 14.32 -6.77
CA PHE A 437 -17.37 15.75 -6.48
C PHE A 437 -15.93 16.22 -6.63
N GLY A 438 -15.79 17.47 -7.03
CA GLY A 438 -14.56 18.18 -6.78
C GLY A 438 -14.81 19.67 -6.80
N ASP A 439 -13.87 20.40 -6.21
CA ASP A 439 -13.87 21.85 -6.27
C ASP A 439 -13.06 22.32 -7.47
N ASN A 440 -13.40 23.50 -8.01
CA ASN A 440 -12.61 24.23 -9.00
C ASN A 440 -11.21 24.53 -8.42
N GLY A 441 -10.26 23.60 -8.56
CA GLY A 441 -8.92 23.72 -7.99
C GLY A 441 -8.28 22.42 -7.52
N GLY A 442 -9.00 21.30 -7.51
CA GLY A 442 -8.38 19.97 -7.41
C GLY A 442 -7.49 19.70 -8.63
N GLN A 443 -6.38 18.96 -8.47
CA GLN A 443 -5.47 18.67 -9.57
C GLN A 443 -5.43 17.19 -9.90
N VAL A 444 -5.50 16.89 -11.20
CA VAL A 444 -5.28 15.55 -11.73
C VAL A 444 -4.03 15.59 -12.60
N GLU A 445 -3.11 14.68 -12.35
CA GLU A 445 -1.86 14.55 -13.09
C GLU A 445 -1.80 13.16 -13.73
N TYR A 446 -1.56 13.14 -15.04
CA TYR A 446 -1.18 11.93 -15.75
C TYR A 446 0.31 11.97 -16.09
N VAL A 447 0.99 10.91 -15.68
CA VAL A 447 2.43 10.73 -15.73
C VAL A 447 2.74 9.67 -16.80
N CYS A 448 3.23 10.08 -17.97
CA CYS A 448 3.86 9.10 -18.86
C CYS A 448 5.21 8.72 -18.25
N ALA A 449 5.50 7.42 -18.18
CA ALA A 449 6.82 6.96 -17.79
C ALA A 449 7.89 7.70 -18.62
N ALA A 450 8.96 8.17 -17.95
CA ALA A 450 10.07 8.79 -18.64
C ALA A 450 10.58 7.83 -19.72
N PRO A 451 10.72 8.27 -20.98
CA PRO A 451 11.29 7.41 -22.01
C PRO A 451 12.67 6.95 -21.53
N LEU A 452 12.97 5.66 -21.70
CA LEU A 452 14.20 4.99 -21.24
C LEU A 452 15.51 5.65 -21.69
N CYS A 453 15.46 6.69 -22.53
CA CYS A 453 16.61 7.39 -23.12
C CYS A 453 16.36 8.91 -23.21
N GLY A 454 16.57 9.67 -22.14
CA GLY A 454 16.87 11.11 -22.21
C GLY A 454 15.81 12.07 -22.77
N ALA A 455 14.56 11.64 -22.96
CA ALA A 455 13.49 12.52 -23.45
C ALA A 455 12.69 13.15 -22.30
N THR A 456 12.27 14.39 -22.52
CA THR A 456 11.41 15.20 -21.64
C THR A 456 10.13 14.45 -21.27
N TYR A 457 9.74 14.57 -20.00
CA TYR A 457 8.46 14.13 -19.45
C TYR A 457 7.29 14.32 -20.44
N GLN A 458 6.56 13.25 -20.75
CA GLN A 458 5.39 13.31 -21.65
C GLN A 458 4.05 13.18 -20.91
N GLY A 459 3.95 13.67 -19.67
CA GLY A 459 2.67 13.72 -18.95
C GLY A 459 1.84 14.96 -19.28
N PHE A 460 0.60 15.01 -18.79
CA PHE A 460 -0.19 16.23 -18.74
C PHE A 460 -0.83 16.39 -17.36
N ILE A 461 -0.92 17.64 -16.90
CA ILE A 461 -1.57 18.01 -15.65
C ILE A 461 -2.73 18.93 -16.00
N GLY A 462 -3.85 18.77 -15.32
CA GLY A 462 -4.97 19.69 -15.45
C GLY A 462 -5.76 19.85 -14.17
N THR A 463 -6.61 20.85 -14.15
CA THR A 463 -7.55 21.06 -13.05
C THR A 463 -8.73 20.12 -13.21
N PHE A 464 -9.14 19.52 -12.09
CA PHE A 464 -10.36 18.76 -12.01
C PHE A 464 -11.54 19.63 -12.46
N SER A 465 -12.33 19.11 -13.39
CA SER A 465 -13.53 19.80 -13.86
C SER A 465 -14.76 19.30 -13.13
N PRO A 466 -15.38 20.14 -12.28
CA PRO A 466 -16.52 19.73 -11.49
C PRO A 466 -17.84 19.80 -12.26
N THR A 467 -17.83 20.01 -13.58
CA THR A 467 -19.06 20.08 -14.38
C THR A 467 -19.71 18.70 -14.52
N GLY A 468 -20.34 18.22 -13.44
CA GLY A 468 -21.44 17.27 -13.46
C GLY A 468 -21.18 15.91 -14.10
N PHE A 469 -19.98 15.34 -13.98
CA PHE A 469 -19.72 14.02 -14.52
C PHE A 469 -20.16 12.91 -13.56
N MET A 470 -21.37 12.39 -13.76
CA MET A 470 -21.68 11.01 -13.38
C MET A 470 -21.01 10.09 -14.40
N PHE A 471 -19.95 9.39 -14.00
CA PHE A 471 -19.35 8.30 -14.79
C PHE A 471 -20.28 7.08 -14.76
N LYS A 472 -21.47 7.15 -15.36
CA LYS A 472 -22.36 5.98 -15.41
C LYS A 472 -21.92 5.04 -16.53
N ASP A 473 -21.79 3.75 -16.22
CA ASP A 473 -21.58 2.64 -17.17
C ASP A 473 -20.30 2.72 -18.04
N ILE A 474 -19.19 3.23 -17.50
CA ILE A 474 -17.90 3.22 -18.21
C ILE A 474 -17.13 1.97 -17.78
N VAL A 475 -16.63 1.18 -18.75
CA VAL A 475 -15.82 -0.02 -18.47
C VAL A 475 -14.62 -0.03 -19.39
N GLY A 476 -13.42 -0.27 -18.83
CA GLY A 476 -12.20 -0.55 -19.60
C GLY A 476 -11.48 0.66 -20.18
N LEU A 477 -11.29 1.74 -19.41
CA LEU A 477 -10.48 2.88 -19.83
C LEU A 477 -9.02 2.71 -19.37
N THR A 478 -8.08 3.21 -20.16
CA THR A 478 -6.69 3.37 -19.71
C THR A 478 -6.56 4.49 -18.67
N PRO A 479 -5.52 4.49 -17.81
CA PRO A 479 -5.24 5.61 -16.90
C PRO A 479 -5.17 6.98 -17.58
N LYS A 480 -4.64 7.01 -18.81
CA LYS A 480 -4.61 8.19 -19.68
C LYS A 480 -6.00 8.72 -20.01
N GLU A 481 -6.91 7.84 -20.41
CA GLU A 481 -8.28 8.20 -20.78
C GLU A 481 -9.08 8.64 -19.56
N ILE A 482 -8.87 8.00 -18.40
CA ILE A 482 -9.45 8.43 -17.12
C ILE A 482 -9.00 9.86 -16.82
N SER A 483 -7.68 10.11 -16.84
CA SER A 483 -7.13 11.43 -16.53
C SER A 483 -7.65 12.51 -17.49
N ARG A 484 -7.72 12.23 -18.80
CA ARG A 484 -8.32 13.15 -19.79
C ARG A 484 -9.77 13.46 -19.52
N LYS A 485 -10.55 12.49 -19.05
CA LYS A 485 -11.97 12.71 -18.71
C LYS A 485 -12.15 13.53 -17.43
N LEU A 486 -11.19 13.47 -16.51
CA LEU A 486 -11.22 14.23 -15.26
C LEU A 486 -10.75 15.69 -15.43
N ILE A 487 -9.98 15.96 -16.50
CA ILE A 487 -9.36 17.25 -16.83
C ILE A 487 -10.15 17.99 -17.91
N THR A 488 -10.23 19.32 -17.79
CA THR A 488 -10.61 20.26 -18.87
C THR A 488 -9.41 20.92 -19.50
#